data_AF-A0A6A2WWR6-F1
#
_entry.id   AF-A0A6A2WWR6-F1
#
_cell.length_a   1.000
_cell.length_b   1.000
_cell.length_c   1.000
_cell.angle_alpha   90.00
_cell.angle_beta   90.00
_cell.angle_gamma   90.00
#
_symmetry.space_group_name_H-M   'P 1'
#
loop_
_entity.id
_entity.type
_entity.pdbx_description
1 polymer ?
#
loop_
_entity_poly.entity_id
_entity_poly.type
_entity_poly.pdbx_seq_one_letter_code
_entity_poly.pdbx_strand_id
1 'polypeptide(L)'
;MELPGALKSAIDPGATVWDAMEGFYVENGPNKGDKDIDLSGLRRVCVSLLEGLMETGLSFSEEVRERAKKLALEWNGKVSLSKANTFEPLEFLLSVATYSLEAVADKGELVEYFFVAAGCRKAIMLCRSIGLGEKVYDLIQKLVDNGKQHLAVRFIFDFGLAEKFPPVPLLDNYLKETKKFAEQVCIDGKNSSGSLNVATEKEIGALKSVIKLIKDCRLEAEYPQECLQKRLEQFEKQLADRKCTAKLLLLGSSSVVPPFQPAGPTAVNPYLSSSATAVFGLAVISGLFSYYFAF
;
A
#
# COMPACT_ATOMS: atom_id res chain seq x y z
N MET A 1 -23.50 -3.05 15.89
CA MET A 1 -23.65 -4.25 15.04
C MET A 1 -22.50 -4.22 14.07
N GLU A 2 -21.61 -5.20 14.13
CA GLU A 2 -20.48 -5.30 13.19
C GLU A 2 -20.99 -5.57 11.76
N LEU A 3 -20.26 -5.09 10.74
CA LEU A 3 -20.67 -5.15 9.33
C LEU A 3 -21.10 -6.56 8.87
N PRO A 4 -20.36 -7.66 9.17
CA PRO A 4 -20.79 -9.00 8.77
C PRO A 4 -22.14 -9.43 9.39
N GLY A 5 -22.44 -8.97 10.62
CA GLY A 5 -23.70 -9.27 11.28
C GLY A 5 -24.89 -8.54 10.64
N ALA A 6 -24.67 -7.30 10.20
CA ALA A 6 -25.67 -6.54 9.45
C ALA A 6 -25.95 -7.20 8.08
N LEU A 7 -24.89 -7.61 7.37
CA LEU A 7 -25.02 -8.29 6.08
C LEU A 7 -25.79 -9.61 6.20
N LYS A 8 -25.52 -10.43 7.23
CA LYS A 8 -26.30 -11.66 7.47
C LYS A 8 -27.79 -11.44 7.68
N SER A 9 -28.18 -10.24 8.11
CA SER A 9 -29.57 -9.88 8.40
C SER A 9 -30.29 -9.25 7.21
N ALA A 10 -29.58 -8.99 6.10
CA ALA A 10 -30.17 -8.45 4.88
C ALA A 10 -31.02 -9.51 4.15
N ILE A 11 -32.02 -9.06 3.39
CA ILE A 11 -32.95 -9.94 2.65
C ILE A 11 -32.21 -10.74 1.57
N ASP A 12 -31.32 -10.08 0.83
CA ASP A 12 -30.45 -10.73 -0.15
C ASP A 12 -29.05 -10.09 -0.09
N PRO A 13 -28.17 -10.57 0.80
CA PRO A 13 -26.87 -9.94 1.02
C PRO A 13 -25.95 -10.02 -0.20
N GLY A 14 -26.07 -11.08 -1.00
CA GLY A 14 -25.28 -11.25 -2.21
C GLY A 14 -25.68 -10.22 -3.26
N ALA A 15 -26.97 -10.15 -3.60
CA ALA A 15 -27.44 -9.15 -4.56
C ALA A 15 -27.23 -7.71 -4.04
N THR A 16 -27.50 -7.44 -2.76
CA THR A 16 -27.36 -6.10 -2.18
C THR A 16 -25.92 -5.57 -2.27
N VAL A 17 -24.93 -6.39 -1.91
CA VAL A 17 -23.52 -5.99 -2.00
C VAL A 17 -23.13 -5.79 -3.46
N TRP A 18 -23.61 -6.65 -4.36
CA TRP A 18 -23.30 -6.55 -5.78
C TRP A 18 -23.93 -5.30 -6.44
N ASP A 19 -25.19 -5.00 -6.13
CA ASP A 19 -25.88 -3.80 -6.63
C ASP A 19 -25.18 -2.53 -6.10
N ALA A 20 -24.65 -2.56 -4.87
CA ALA A 20 -23.86 -1.46 -4.31
C ALA A 20 -22.49 -1.26 -4.99
N MET A 21 -22.05 -2.18 -5.85
CA MET A 21 -20.82 -2.05 -6.63
C MET A 21 -21.04 -1.37 -7.98
N GLU A 22 -22.27 -0.95 -8.29
CA GLU A 22 -22.56 -0.10 -9.44
C GLU A 22 -21.67 1.17 -9.40
N GLY A 23 -20.94 1.42 -10.49
CA GLY A 23 -20.01 2.54 -10.58
C GLY A 23 -18.59 2.27 -10.05
N PHE A 24 -18.26 1.06 -9.61
CA PHE A 24 -16.87 0.73 -9.22
C PHE A 24 -15.89 0.86 -10.41
N TYR A 25 -16.33 0.43 -11.59
CA TYR A 25 -15.59 0.49 -12.85
C TYR A 25 -16.17 1.56 -13.81
N VAL A 26 -16.39 2.79 -13.33
CA VAL A 26 -16.76 3.92 -14.22
C VAL A 26 -15.71 4.04 -15.33
N GLU A 27 -16.17 4.04 -16.59
CA GLU A 27 -15.29 4.20 -17.75
C GLU A 27 -14.50 5.50 -17.63
N ASN A 28 -13.18 5.37 -17.70
CA ASN A 28 -12.25 6.47 -17.54
C ASN A 28 -12.52 7.57 -18.58
N GLY A 29 -13.12 8.69 -18.14
CA GLY A 29 -13.08 9.93 -18.91
C GLY A 29 -11.64 10.44 -19.09
N PRO A 30 -11.39 11.41 -19.99
CA PRO A 30 -10.04 11.76 -20.47
C PRO A 30 -9.06 12.28 -19.39
N ASN A 31 -9.54 12.56 -18.18
CA ASN A 31 -8.75 13.13 -17.10
C ASN A 31 -8.27 12.04 -16.12
N LYS A 32 -7.07 11.56 -16.41
CA LYS A 32 -6.30 10.60 -15.62
C LYS A 32 -6.07 11.02 -14.17
N GLY A 33 -6.14 10.01 -13.32
CA GLY A 33 -5.48 9.95 -12.02
C GLY A 33 -6.48 9.75 -10.91
N ASP A 34 -6.14 8.88 -9.97
CA ASP A 34 -6.75 8.67 -8.65
C ASP A 34 -6.72 9.96 -7.80
N LYS A 35 -7.32 11.03 -8.34
CA LYS A 35 -7.50 12.36 -7.73
C LYS A 35 -8.96 12.66 -7.50
N ASP A 36 -9.85 11.75 -7.89
CA ASP A 36 -11.22 11.80 -7.48
C ASP A 36 -11.33 11.07 -6.14
N ILE A 37 -11.23 11.85 -5.06
CA ILE A 37 -11.31 11.36 -3.68
C ILE A 37 -12.57 10.50 -3.48
N ASP A 38 -13.63 10.83 -4.22
CA ASP A 38 -14.92 10.15 -4.15
C ASP A 38 -14.85 8.74 -4.74
N LEU A 39 -14.11 8.53 -5.84
CA LEU A 39 -13.94 7.21 -6.46
C LEU A 39 -13.09 6.27 -5.60
N SER A 40 -12.00 6.78 -5.02
CA SER A 40 -11.17 6.01 -4.08
C SER A 40 -11.96 5.63 -2.82
N GLY A 41 -12.78 6.55 -2.32
CA GLY A 41 -13.71 6.31 -1.21
C GLY A 41 -14.73 5.22 -1.53
N LEU A 42 -15.38 5.30 -2.70
CA LEU A 42 -16.34 4.29 -3.17
C LEU A 42 -15.70 2.90 -3.25
N ARG A 43 -14.53 2.79 -3.90
CA ARG A 43 -13.80 1.51 -4.03
C ARG A 43 -13.47 0.88 -2.70
N ARG A 44 -13.05 1.70 -1.72
CA ARG A 44 -12.79 1.25 -0.36
C ARG A 44 -14.05 0.71 0.32
N VAL A 45 -15.20 1.37 0.15
CA VAL A 45 -16.47 0.90 0.69
C VAL A 45 -16.88 -0.43 0.05
N CYS A 46 -16.79 -0.55 -1.28
CA CYS A 46 -17.12 -1.79 -1.99
C CYS A 46 -16.23 -2.97 -1.54
N VAL A 47 -14.91 -2.76 -1.44
CA VAL A 47 -13.98 -3.76 -0.90
C VAL A 47 -14.37 -4.16 0.52
N SER A 48 -14.73 -3.20 1.38
CA SER A 48 -15.15 -3.48 2.76
C SER A 48 -16.45 -4.29 2.83
N LEU A 49 -17.40 -4.03 1.92
CA LEU A 49 -18.65 -4.78 1.81
C LEU A 49 -18.40 -6.23 1.39
N LEU A 50 -17.59 -6.45 0.35
CA LEU A 50 -17.20 -7.79 -0.10
C LEU A 50 -16.44 -8.55 0.99
N GLU A 51 -15.53 -7.87 1.67
CA GLU A 51 -14.80 -8.42 2.80
C GLU A 51 -15.72 -8.88 3.93
N GLY A 52 -16.68 -8.03 4.33
CA GLY A 52 -17.67 -8.37 5.33
C GLY A 52 -18.59 -9.51 4.88
N LEU A 53 -18.93 -9.53 3.59
CA LEU A 53 -19.75 -10.58 2.99
C LEU A 53 -19.02 -11.92 2.98
N MET A 54 -17.75 -11.95 2.58
CA MET A 54 -16.91 -13.15 2.61
C MET A 54 -16.82 -13.73 4.04
N GLU A 55 -16.65 -12.88 5.04
CA GLU A 55 -16.61 -13.28 6.47
C GLU A 55 -17.93 -13.88 6.97
N THR A 56 -19.06 -13.64 6.28
CA THR A 56 -20.32 -14.27 6.66
C THR A 56 -20.34 -15.77 6.41
N GLY A 57 -19.55 -16.26 5.43
CA GLY A 57 -19.53 -17.64 4.98
C GLY A 57 -20.84 -18.09 4.31
N LEU A 58 -21.65 -17.15 3.83
CA LEU A 58 -22.91 -17.46 3.14
C LEU A 58 -22.65 -18.07 1.75
N SER A 59 -23.48 -19.04 1.40
CA SER A 59 -23.58 -19.56 0.03
C SER A 59 -24.72 -18.86 -0.69
N PHE A 60 -24.47 -18.37 -1.91
CA PHE A 60 -25.47 -17.68 -2.72
C PHE A 60 -26.17 -18.63 -3.71
N SER A 61 -27.36 -18.23 -4.15
CA SER A 61 -28.10 -18.93 -5.21
C SER A 61 -27.34 -18.89 -6.54
N GLU A 62 -27.65 -19.83 -7.43
CA GLU A 62 -27.05 -19.88 -8.77
C GLU A 62 -27.32 -18.60 -9.56
N GLU A 63 -28.51 -18.01 -9.43
CA GLU A 63 -28.86 -16.75 -10.09
C GLU A 63 -27.92 -15.60 -9.68
N VAL A 64 -27.67 -15.43 -8.38
CA VAL A 64 -26.76 -14.39 -7.87
C VAL A 64 -25.33 -14.66 -8.33
N ARG A 65 -24.90 -15.93 -8.32
CA ARG A 65 -23.56 -16.32 -8.78
C ARG A 65 -23.36 -16.05 -10.27
N GLU A 66 -24.33 -16.40 -11.11
CA GLU A 66 -24.27 -16.16 -12.56
C GLU A 66 -24.28 -14.66 -12.89
N ARG A 67 -25.06 -13.86 -12.16
CA ARG A 67 -25.04 -12.40 -12.28
C ARG A 67 -23.66 -11.82 -11.93
N ALA A 68 -23.10 -12.23 -10.80
CA ALA A 68 -21.76 -11.82 -10.37
C ALA A 68 -20.69 -12.27 -11.37
N LYS A 69 -20.78 -13.51 -11.87
CA LYS A 69 -19.87 -14.07 -12.87
C LYS A 69 -19.86 -13.27 -14.16
N LYS A 70 -21.04 -12.94 -14.70
CA LYS A 70 -21.17 -12.17 -15.95
C LYS A 70 -20.48 -10.80 -15.85
N LEU A 71 -20.68 -10.11 -14.74
CA LEU A 71 -20.09 -8.78 -14.52
C LEU A 71 -18.59 -8.87 -14.21
N ALA A 72 -18.15 -9.85 -13.43
CA ALA A 72 -16.72 -10.11 -13.21
C ALA A 72 -15.99 -10.40 -14.54
N LEU A 73 -16.60 -11.14 -15.47
CA LEU A 73 -16.05 -11.36 -16.82
C LEU A 73 -15.97 -10.06 -17.63
N GLU A 74 -16.97 -9.18 -17.52
CA GLU A 74 -16.93 -7.86 -18.16
C GLU A 74 -15.78 -7.00 -17.62
N TRP A 75 -15.47 -7.14 -16.33
CA TRP A 75 -14.46 -6.36 -15.64
C TRP A 75 -13.05 -6.94 -15.73
N ASN A 76 -12.88 -8.25 -15.91
CA ASN A 76 -11.56 -8.93 -15.94
C ASN A 76 -10.57 -8.22 -16.88
N GLY A 77 -11.03 -7.78 -18.07
CA GLY A 77 -10.22 -7.03 -19.04
C GLY A 77 -10.05 -5.52 -18.76
N LYS A 78 -10.81 -4.96 -17.81
CA LYS A 78 -10.78 -3.54 -17.40
C LYS A 78 -9.95 -3.30 -16.14
N VAL A 79 -9.66 -4.35 -15.36
CA VAL A 79 -8.91 -4.23 -14.10
C VAL A 79 -7.52 -3.65 -14.33
N SER A 80 -7.25 -2.51 -13.70
CA SER A 80 -5.94 -1.88 -13.67
C SER A 80 -4.99 -2.67 -12.80
N LEU A 81 -4.00 -3.30 -13.42
CA LEU A 81 -2.86 -3.93 -12.72
C LEU A 81 -1.78 -2.92 -12.31
N SER A 82 -2.12 -1.62 -12.24
CA SER A 82 -1.17 -0.58 -11.85
C SER A 82 -0.91 -0.63 -10.34
N LYS A 83 0.34 -0.42 -9.92
CA LYS A 83 0.72 -0.37 -8.48
C LYS A 83 -0.01 0.73 -7.70
N ALA A 84 -0.52 1.75 -8.38
CA ALA A 84 -1.28 2.84 -7.78
C ALA A 84 -2.73 2.44 -7.44
N ASN A 85 -3.26 1.38 -8.05
CA ASN A 85 -4.64 0.96 -7.87
C ASN A 85 -4.72 -0.47 -7.35
N THR A 86 -4.52 -0.63 -6.05
CA THR A 86 -4.58 -1.94 -5.39
C THR A 86 -6.02 -2.42 -5.15
N PHE A 87 -7.00 -1.52 -5.23
CA PHE A 87 -8.40 -1.83 -4.95
C PHE A 87 -9.06 -2.65 -6.05
N GLU A 88 -8.80 -2.37 -7.33
CA GLU A 88 -9.44 -3.13 -8.42
C GLU A 88 -9.00 -4.61 -8.44
N PRO A 89 -7.69 -4.97 -8.41
CA PRO A 89 -7.28 -6.36 -8.31
C PRO A 89 -7.79 -7.05 -7.04
N LEU A 90 -7.87 -6.33 -5.92
CA LEU A 90 -8.34 -6.88 -4.66
C LEU A 90 -9.86 -7.14 -4.68
N GLU A 91 -10.65 -6.20 -5.20
CA GLU A 91 -12.09 -6.37 -5.39
C GLU A 91 -12.36 -7.59 -6.26
N PHE A 92 -11.68 -7.69 -7.41
CA PHE A 92 -11.86 -8.82 -8.31
C PHE A 92 -11.58 -10.16 -7.61
N LEU A 93 -10.46 -10.27 -6.88
CA LEU A 93 -10.13 -11.48 -6.11
C LEU A 93 -11.15 -11.77 -5.01
N LEU A 94 -11.65 -10.75 -4.31
CA LEU A 94 -12.69 -10.90 -3.29
C LEU A 94 -14.00 -11.38 -3.92
N SER A 95 -14.38 -10.88 -5.08
CA SER A 95 -15.58 -11.28 -5.82
C SER A 95 -15.48 -12.74 -6.27
N VAL A 96 -14.34 -13.15 -6.84
CA VAL A 96 -14.08 -14.55 -7.21
C VAL A 96 -14.17 -15.47 -6.00
N ALA A 97 -13.56 -15.09 -4.87
CA ALA A 97 -13.59 -15.89 -3.65
C ALA A 97 -14.97 -15.94 -2.97
N THR A 98 -15.66 -14.81 -2.88
CA THR A 98 -16.92 -14.67 -2.13
C THR A 98 -18.06 -15.40 -2.83
N TYR A 99 -18.17 -15.26 -4.15
CA TYR A 99 -19.24 -15.89 -4.93
C TYR A 99 -18.85 -17.27 -5.48
N SER A 100 -17.61 -17.72 -5.26
CA SER A 100 -17.06 -18.96 -5.82
C SER A 100 -17.16 -18.98 -7.35
N LEU A 101 -16.60 -17.95 -7.99
CA LEU A 101 -16.71 -17.75 -9.43
C LEU A 101 -15.68 -18.59 -10.18
N GLU A 102 -16.10 -19.74 -10.69
CA GLU A 102 -15.23 -20.61 -11.48
C GLU A 102 -15.02 -20.08 -12.91
N ALA A 103 -13.79 -20.24 -13.41
CA ALA A 103 -13.39 -19.94 -14.79
C ALA A 103 -13.61 -18.48 -15.25
N VAL A 104 -13.55 -17.51 -14.33
CA VAL A 104 -13.60 -16.07 -14.69
C VAL A 104 -12.25 -15.55 -15.18
N ALA A 105 -11.16 -16.07 -14.62
CA ALA A 105 -9.79 -15.76 -15.01
C ALA A 105 -8.98 -17.06 -14.96
N ASP A 106 -7.96 -17.17 -15.82
CA ASP A 106 -7.03 -18.29 -15.72
C ASP A 106 -6.05 -18.08 -14.57
N LYS A 107 -5.37 -19.15 -14.13
CA LYS A 107 -4.49 -19.07 -12.96
C LYS A 107 -3.27 -18.16 -13.18
N GLY A 108 -2.83 -17.95 -14.41
CA GLY A 108 -1.80 -16.99 -14.78
C GLY A 108 -2.27 -15.54 -14.60
N GLU A 109 -3.45 -15.20 -15.10
CA GLU A 109 -4.09 -13.90 -14.83
C GLU A 109 -4.27 -13.65 -13.32
N LEU A 110 -4.73 -14.67 -12.57
CA LEU A 110 -4.85 -14.58 -11.11
C LEU A 110 -3.52 -14.26 -10.41
N VAL A 111 -2.39 -14.77 -10.90
CA VAL A 111 -1.07 -14.42 -10.37
C VAL A 111 -0.78 -12.91 -10.52
N GLU A 112 -1.21 -12.28 -11.61
CA GLU A 112 -1.06 -10.83 -11.80
C GLU A 112 -1.86 -10.04 -10.76
N TYR A 113 -3.13 -10.42 -10.54
CA TYR A 113 -3.97 -9.78 -9.53
C TYR A 113 -3.37 -9.95 -8.14
N PHE A 114 -2.95 -11.17 -7.78
CA PHE A 114 -2.31 -11.43 -6.50
C PHE A 114 -0.99 -10.68 -6.34
N PHE A 115 -0.19 -10.50 -7.39
CA PHE A 115 1.05 -9.75 -7.31
C PHE A 115 0.83 -8.28 -6.91
N VAL A 116 -0.23 -7.65 -7.40
CA VAL A 116 -0.61 -6.29 -7.02
C VAL A 116 -1.22 -6.28 -5.61
N ALA A 117 -2.11 -7.22 -5.31
CA ALA A 117 -2.81 -7.33 -4.04
C ALA A 117 -2.01 -8.02 -2.90
N ALA A 118 -0.76 -8.43 -3.14
CA ALA A 118 0.03 -9.22 -2.18
C ALA A 118 0.26 -8.55 -0.82
N GLY A 119 0.18 -7.21 -0.77
CA GLY A 119 0.25 -6.45 0.48
C GLY A 119 -1.04 -6.50 1.32
N CYS A 120 -2.16 -6.94 0.74
CA CYS A 120 -3.42 -7.04 1.43
C CYS A 120 -3.37 -8.13 2.50
N ARG A 121 -3.90 -7.83 3.68
CA ARG A 121 -3.97 -8.76 4.82
C ARG A 121 -4.69 -10.07 4.48
N LYS A 122 -5.68 -10.02 3.59
CA LYS A 122 -6.50 -11.17 3.18
C LYS A 122 -5.93 -11.94 1.97
N ALA A 123 -4.84 -11.47 1.36
CA ALA A 123 -4.31 -12.05 0.12
C ALA A 123 -4.03 -13.56 0.22
N ILE A 124 -3.49 -14.03 1.34
CA ILE A 124 -3.19 -15.45 1.56
C ILE A 124 -4.47 -16.29 1.70
N MET A 125 -5.46 -15.79 2.45
CA MET A 125 -6.76 -16.46 2.58
C MET A 125 -7.46 -16.55 1.23
N LEU A 126 -7.45 -15.46 0.45
CA LEU A 126 -7.99 -15.42 -0.91
C LEU A 126 -7.27 -16.42 -1.82
N CYS A 127 -5.94 -16.48 -1.76
CA CYS A 127 -5.15 -17.42 -2.56
C CYS A 127 -5.51 -18.88 -2.27
N ARG A 128 -5.77 -19.23 -1.00
CA ARG A 128 -6.29 -20.55 -0.61
C ARG A 128 -7.73 -20.78 -1.10
N SER A 129 -8.62 -19.81 -0.90
CA SER A 129 -10.04 -19.90 -1.27
C SER A 129 -10.23 -20.08 -2.79
N ILE A 130 -9.51 -19.30 -3.59
CA ILE A 130 -9.58 -19.32 -5.05
C ILE A 130 -8.89 -20.58 -5.63
N GLY A 131 -7.95 -21.20 -4.90
CA GLY A 131 -7.30 -22.44 -5.32
C GLY A 131 -6.21 -22.22 -6.39
N LEU A 132 -5.30 -21.27 -6.14
CA LEU A 132 -4.20 -20.97 -7.06
C LEU A 132 -3.27 -22.19 -7.29
N GLY A 133 -3.18 -23.10 -6.32
CA GLY A 133 -2.45 -24.37 -6.44
C GLY A 133 -0.96 -24.17 -6.71
N GLU A 134 -0.39 -24.88 -7.68
CA GLU A 134 1.03 -24.74 -8.03
C GLU A 134 1.41 -23.34 -8.54
N LYS A 135 0.44 -22.53 -9.00
CA LYS A 135 0.72 -21.14 -9.41
C LYS A 135 1.13 -20.22 -8.26
N VAL A 136 1.02 -20.69 -7.01
CA VAL A 136 1.64 -20.02 -5.84
C VAL A 136 3.16 -19.92 -6.00
N TYR A 137 3.82 -20.90 -6.61
CA TYR A 137 5.25 -20.84 -6.90
C TYR A 137 5.60 -19.65 -7.81
N ASP A 138 4.81 -19.47 -8.88
CA ASP A 138 4.99 -18.38 -9.84
C ASP A 138 4.77 -17.01 -9.17
N LEU A 139 3.77 -16.90 -8.30
CA LEU A 139 3.51 -15.69 -7.51
C LEU A 139 4.69 -15.36 -6.58
N ILE A 140 5.20 -16.35 -5.83
CA ILE A 140 6.33 -16.15 -4.91
C ILE A 140 7.57 -15.72 -5.68
N GLN A 141 7.91 -16.42 -6.78
CA GLN A 141 9.05 -16.07 -7.61
C GLN A 141 8.93 -14.65 -8.14
N LYS A 142 7.75 -14.29 -8.67
CA LYS A 142 7.49 -12.94 -9.17
C LYS A 142 7.63 -11.88 -8.09
N LEU A 143 7.18 -12.13 -6.86
CA LEU A 143 7.37 -11.20 -5.73
C LEU A 143 8.86 -11.02 -5.41
N VAL A 144 9.64 -12.11 -5.40
CA VAL A 144 11.08 -12.07 -5.14
C VAL A 144 11.82 -11.28 -6.21
N ASP A 145 11.55 -11.56 -7.49
CA ASP A 145 12.20 -10.91 -8.64
C ASP A 145 11.90 -9.41 -8.72
N ASN A 146 10.80 -8.96 -8.09
CA ASN A 146 10.38 -7.56 -8.05
C ASN A 146 10.73 -6.84 -6.74
N GLY A 147 11.62 -7.39 -5.91
CA GLY A 147 12.05 -6.74 -4.66
C GLY A 147 10.99 -6.70 -3.55
N LYS A 148 9.97 -7.56 -3.65
CA LYS A 148 8.89 -7.70 -2.66
C LYS A 148 9.09 -8.95 -1.80
N GLN A 149 10.34 -9.28 -1.44
CA GLN A 149 10.66 -10.52 -0.72
C GLN A 149 9.94 -10.60 0.64
N HIS A 150 9.77 -9.48 1.35
CA HIS A 150 9.01 -9.42 2.61
C HIS A 150 7.55 -9.87 2.47
N LEU A 151 6.90 -9.61 1.33
CA LEU A 151 5.55 -10.12 1.04
C LEU A 151 5.61 -11.60 0.68
N ALA A 152 6.60 -12.00 -0.13
CA ALA A 152 6.80 -13.38 -0.55
C ALA A 152 6.94 -14.33 0.66
N VAL A 153 7.67 -13.93 1.69
CA VAL A 153 7.89 -14.75 2.89
C VAL A 153 6.58 -15.12 3.59
N ARG A 154 5.57 -14.24 3.63
CA ARG A 154 4.27 -14.61 4.22
C ARG A 154 3.63 -15.76 3.45
N PHE A 155 3.63 -15.70 2.12
CA PHE A 155 3.15 -16.81 1.28
C PHE A 155 4.00 -18.08 1.46
N ILE A 156 5.33 -17.94 1.55
CA ILE A 156 6.23 -19.08 1.75
C ILE A 156 5.86 -19.85 3.03
N PHE A 157 5.64 -19.16 4.15
CA PHE A 157 5.25 -19.80 5.40
C PHE A 157 3.86 -20.42 5.34
N ASP A 158 2.86 -19.65 4.89
CA ASP A 158 1.49 -20.12 4.85
C ASP A 158 1.29 -21.32 3.91
N PHE A 159 2.07 -21.42 2.83
CA PHE A 159 1.99 -22.53 1.89
C PHE A 159 3.05 -23.62 2.13
N GLY A 160 3.85 -23.53 3.20
CA GLY A 160 4.82 -24.56 3.58
C GLY A 160 5.98 -24.71 2.58
N LEU A 161 6.43 -23.62 1.96
CA LEU A 161 7.42 -23.60 0.88
C LEU A 161 8.82 -23.17 1.32
N ALA A 162 9.10 -23.17 2.62
CA ALA A 162 10.35 -22.66 3.20
C ALA A 162 11.59 -23.44 2.74
N GLU A 163 11.46 -24.73 2.42
CA GLU A 163 12.58 -25.53 1.88
C GLU A 163 13.00 -25.05 0.49
N LYS A 164 12.03 -24.72 -0.37
CA LYS A 164 12.29 -24.25 -1.74
C LYS A 164 12.69 -22.79 -1.78
N PHE A 165 12.11 -21.99 -0.89
CA PHE A 165 12.40 -20.56 -0.77
C PHE A 165 12.81 -20.23 0.66
N PRO A 166 14.09 -20.41 1.02
CA PRO A 166 14.59 -20.14 2.36
C PRO A 166 14.29 -18.68 2.78
N PRO A 167 13.51 -18.45 3.85
CA PRO A 167 13.09 -17.10 4.24
C PRO A 167 14.24 -16.20 4.66
N VAL A 168 15.21 -16.72 5.41
CA VAL A 168 16.32 -15.94 5.97
C VAL A 168 17.16 -15.24 4.89
N PRO A 169 17.69 -15.94 3.85
CA PRO A 169 18.39 -15.29 2.75
C PRO A 169 17.56 -14.23 2.00
N LEU A 170 16.25 -14.47 1.86
CA LEU A 170 15.34 -13.53 1.18
C LEU A 170 15.18 -12.22 1.97
N LEU A 171 15.06 -12.30 3.29
CA LEU A 171 14.97 -11.13 4.17
C LEU A 171 16.29 -10.35 4.22
N ASP A 172 17.42 -11.05 4.26
CA ASP A 172 18.73 -10.42 4.17
C ASP A 172 18.92 -9.68 2.85
N ASN A 173 18.52 -10.29 1.74
CA ASN A 173 18.59 -9.64 0.44
C ASN A 173 17.70 -8.39 0.38
N TYR A 174 16.48 -8.48 0.90
CA TYR A 174 15.56 -7.34 0.99
C TYR A 174 16.13 -6.15 1.78
N LEU A 175 16.75 -6.42 2.94
CA LEU A 175 17.38 -5.37 3.74
C LEU A 175 18.61 -4.77 3.04
N LYS A 176 19.41 -5.60 2.36
CA LYS A 176 20.56 -5.14 1.55
C LYS A 176 20.10 -4.26 0.39
N GLU A 177 19.07 -4.67 -0.35
CA GLU A 177 18.50 -3.89 -1.46
C GLU A 177 17.88 -2.58 -0.98
N THR A 178 17.15 -2.62 0.14
CA THR A 178 16.57 -1.41 0.74
C THR A 178 17.65 -0.42 1.13
N LYS A 179 18.74 -0.88 1.75
CA LYS A 179 19.88 -0.04 2.12
C LYS A 179 20.55 0.59 0.89
N LYS A 180 20.83 -0.20 -0.15
CA LYS A 180 21.41 0.32 -1.41
C LYS A 180 20.52 1.38 -2.06
N PHE A 181 19.20 1.16 -2.06
CA PHE A 181 18.25 2.14 -2.57
C PHE A 181 18.25 3.42 -1.73
N ALA A 182 18.28 3.31 -0.40
CA ALA A 182 18.35 4.45 0.50
C ALA A 182 19.62 5.27 0.28
N GLU A 183 20.78 4.62 0.11
CA GLU A 183 22.04 5.25 -0.25
C GLU A 183 21.95 5.99 -1.60
N GLN A 184 21.34 5.37 -2.62
CA GLN A 184 21.14 6.00 -3.92
C GLN A 184 20.24 7.25 -3.84
N VAL A 185 19.14 7.19 -3.08
CA VAL A 185 18.26 8.34 -2.84
C VAL A 185 19.02 9.50 -2.19
N CYS A 186 19.93 9.20 -1.26
CA CYS A 186 20.77 10.22 -0.62
C CYS A 186 21.74 10.85 -1.63
N ILE A 187 22.38 10.04 -2.49
CA ILE A 187 23.30 10.51 -3.51
C ILE A 187 22.59 11.41 -4.52
N ASP A 188 21.47 10.96 -5.09
CA ASP A 188 20.69 11.70 -6.08
C ASP A 188 20.15 13.02 -5.51
N GLY A 189 19.74 12.97 -4.23
CA GLY A 189 19.27 14.12 -3.47
C GLY A 189 20.37 15.02 -2.91
N LYS A 190 21.65 14.78 -3.29
CA LYS A 190 22.84 15.51 -2.81
C LYS A 190 22.93 15.60 -1.28
N ASN A 191 22.50 14.55 -0.59
CA ASN A 191 22.41 14.46 0.86
C ASN A 191 21.58 15.60 1.49
N SER A 192 20.58 16.12 0.77
CA SER A 192 19.63 17.09 1.32
C SER A 192 18.86 16.47 2.49
N SER A 193 18.42 17.31 3.42
CA SER A 193 17.59 16.89 4.56
C SER A 193 16.35 16.10 4.15
N GLY A 194 15.69 16.51 3.05
CA GLY A 194 14.56 15.79 2.48
C GLY A 194 14.91 14.39 1.99
N SER A 195 15.99 14.25 1.21
CA SER A 195 16.43 12.94 0.70
C SER A 195 16.87 11.98 1.82
N LEU A 196 17.55 12.50 2.84
CA LEU A 196 17.95 11.73 4.01
C LEU A 196 16.74 11.23 4.81
N ASN A 197 15.71 12.06 4.98
CA ASN A 197 14.49 11.66 5.69
C ASN A 197 13.73 10.57 4.93
N VAL A 198 13.55 10.74 3.62
CA VAL A 198 12.89 9.72 2.77
C VAL A 198 13.64 8.39 2.81
N ALA A 199 14.97 8.42 2.69
CA ALA A 199 15.81 7.23 2.78
C ALA A 199 15.70 6.54 4.16
N THR A 200 15.76 7.34 5.25
CA THR A 200 15.67 6.84 6.62
C THR A 200 14.29 6.25 6.93
N GLU A 201 13.21 6.92 6.53
CA GLU A 201 11.83 6.43 6.71
C GLU A 201 11.61 5.11 5.98
N LYS A 202 12.16 4.97 4.76
CA LYS A 202 12.09 3.72 3.99
C LYS A 202 12.85 2.58 4.67
N GLU A 203 14.07 2.82 5.17
CA GLU A 203 14.82 1.81 5.94
C GLU A 203 14.09 1.41 7.22
N ILE A 204 13.52 2.37 7.97
CA ILE A 204 12.72 2.08 9.17
C ILE A 204 11.50 1.23 8.81
N GLY A 205 10.78 1.58 7.74
CA GLY A 205 9.61 0.82 7.28
C GLY A 205 9.96 -0.63 6.94
N ALA A 206 11.09 -0.85 6.25
CA ALA A 206 11.59 -2.19 5.95
C ALA A 206 11.96 -2.97 7.22
N LEU A 207 12.71 -2.35 8.15
CA LEU A 207 13.08 -2.98 9.42
C LEU A 207 11.86 -3.36 10.25
N LYS A 208 10.87 -2.46 10.38
CA LYS A 208 9.61 -2.74 11.08
C LYS A 208 8.85 -3.91 10.45
N SER A 209 8.80 -3.93 9.12
CA SER A 209 8.13 -5.00 8.37
C SER A 209 8.80 -6.35 8.59
N VAL A 210 10.14 -6.41 8.56
CA VAL A 210 10.90 -7.64 8.81
C VAL A 210 10.75 -8.09 10.27
N ILE A 211 10.83 -7.19 11.24
CA ILE A 211 10.62 -7.54 12.67
C ILE A 211 9.21 -8.10 12.91
N LYS A 212 8.18 -7.48 12.29
CA LYS A 212 6.81 -7.99 12.38
C LYS A 212 6.70 -9.38 11.76
N LEU A 213 7.30 -9.58 10.59
CA LEU A 213 7.29 -10.84 9.87
C LEU A 213 7.99 -11.97 10.63
N ILE A 214 9.13 -11.69 11.26
CA ILE A 214 9.85 -12.67 12.09
C ILE A 214 8.95 -13.20 13.20
N LYS A 215 8.19 -12.30 13.85
CA LYS A 215 7.23 -12.67 14.90
C LYS A 215 6.03 -13.44 14.36
N ASP A 216 5.44 -12.97 13.26
CA ASP A 216 4.28 -13.61 12.62
C ASP A 216 4.63 -15.05 12.16
N CYS A 217 5.85 -15.27 11.66
CA CYS A 217 6.32 -16.53 11.11
C CYS A 217 7.11 -17.41 12.11
N ARG A 218 7.26 -16.98 13.38
CA ARG A 218 8.03 -17.66 14.43
C ARG A 218 9.49 -17.98 14.05
N LEU A 219 10.14 -17.02 13.39
CA LEU A 219 11.51 -17.13 12.88
C LEU A 219 12.59 -16.68 13.89
N GLU A 220 12.23 -16.43 15.15
CA GLU A 220 13.12 -15.78 16.12
C GLU A 220 14.41 -16.58 16.39
N ALA A 221 14.35 -17.91 16.32
CA ALA A 221 15.52 -18.77 16.54
C ALA A 221 16.51 -18.73 15.37
N GLU A 222 16.01 -18.60 14.14
CA GLU A 222 16.81 -18.59 12.91
C GLU A 222 17.27 -17.18 12.52
N TYR A 223 16.55 -16.16 12.99
CA TYR A 223 16.80 -14.75 12.68
C TYR A 223 16.78 -13.87 13.94
N PRO A 224 17.93 -13.76 14.66
CA PRO A 224 18.02 -12.93 15.85
C PRO A 224 17.72 -11.46 15.57
N GLN A 225 16.69 -10.93 16.24
CA GLN A 225 16.17 -9.58 15.99
C GLN A 225 16.98 -8.44 16.64
N GLU A 226 17.90 -8.75 17.55
CA GLU A 226 18.62 -7.75 18.37
C GLU A 226 19.42 -6.76 17.51
N CYS A 227 20.05 -7.25 16.44
CA CYS A 227 20.78 -6.40 15.50
C CYS A 227 19.84 -5.48 14.70
N LEU A 228 18.65 -5.95 14.34
CA LEU A 228 17.66 -5.14 13.64
C LEU A 228 17.05 -4.06 14.54
N GLN A 229 16.73 -4.41 15.79
CA GLN A 229 16.15 -3.50 16.78
C GLN A 229 17.10 -2.34 17.10
N LYS A 230 18.39 -2.64 17.36
CA LYS A 230 19.40 -1.59 17.60
C LYS A 230 19.52 -0.60 16.44
N ARG A 231 19.45 -1.11 15.20
CA ARG A 231 19.51 -0.26 14.01
C ARG A 231 18.26 0.60 13.84
N LEU A 232 17.09 0.06 14.18
CA LEU A 232 15.83 0.79 14.19
C LEU A 232 15.84 1.93 15.23
N GLU A 233 16.28 1.66 16.46
CA GLU A 233 16.44 2.68 17.52
C GLU A 233 17.39 3.81 17.10
N GLN A 234 18.51 3.45 16.45
CA GLN A 234 19.46 4.43 15.93
C GLN A 234 18.81 5.37 14.90
N PHE A 235 18.03 4.85 13.96
CA PHE A 235 17.38 5.66 12.93
C PHE A 235 16.23 6.52 13.49
N GLU A 236 15.44 5.99 14.42
CA GLU A 236 14.38 6.77 15.08
C GLU A 236 14.97 7.95 15.87
N LYS A 237 16.10 7.74 16.55
CA LYS A 237 16.83 8.82 17.22
C LYS A 237 17.35 9.87 16.23
N GLN A 238 17.94 9.45 15.10
CA GLN A 238 18.42 10.40 14.08
C GLN A 238 17.30 11.27 13.50
N LEU A 239 16.09 10.72 13.28
CA LEU A 239 14.95 11.50 12.83
C LEU A 239 14.46 12.48 13.90
N ALA A 240 14.41 12.05 15.17
CA ALA A 240 14.02 12.91 16.28
C ALA A 240 15.00 14.09 16.45
N ASP A 241 16.29 13.82 16.39
CA ASP A 241 17.35 14.83 16.48
C ASP A 241 17.24 15.83 15.32
N ARG A 242 17.09 15.37 14.06
CA ARG A 242 16.90 16.24 12.89
C ARG A 242 15.65 17.12 12.99
N LYS A 243 14.53 16.55 13.45
CA LYS A 243 13.27 17.30 13.65
C LYS A 243 13.43 18.37 14.74
N CYS A 244 14.17 18.06 15.80
CA CYS A 244 14.51 19.00 16.86
C CYS A 244 15.41 20.14 16.34
N THR A 245 16.47 19.82 15.61
CA THR A 245 17.39 20.81 15.01
C THR A 245 16.68 21.72 14.02
N ALA A 246 15.81 21.18 13.16
CA ALA A 246 15.03 21.98 12.22
C ALA A 246 14.09 22.96 12.93
N LYS A 247 13.44 22.53 14.03
CA LYS A 247 12.58 23.39 14.86
C LYS A 247 13.37 24.52 15.53
N LEU A 248 14.58 24.23 16.02
CA LEU A 248 15.47 25.21 16.62
C LEU A 248 15.98 26.26 15.61
N LEU A 249 16.30 25.85 14.37
CA LEU A 249 16.73 26.76 13.30
C LEU A 249 15.61 27.71 12.85
N LEU A 250 14.36 27.24 12.81
CA LEU A 250 13.19 28.06 12.51
C LEU A 250 12.89 29.09 13.62
N LEU A 251 13.18 28.76 14.88
CA LEU A 251 13.02 29.67 16.01
C LEU A 251 14.14 30.72 16.08
N GLY A 252 15.38 30.36 15.72
CA GLY A 252 16.53 31.26 15.73
C GLY A 252 16.58 32.27 14.57
N SER A 253 15.82 32.05 13.50
CA SER A 253 15.76 32.95 12.34
C SER A 253 14.74 34.09 12.49
N SER A 254 13.96 34.12 13.59
CA SER A 254 12.97 35.17 13.84
C SER A 254 13.49 36.38 14.64
N SER A 255 14.79 36.48 14.95
CA SER A 255 15.34 37.54 15.82
C SER A 255 16.30 38.55 15.15
N VAL A 256 16.40 38.61 13.82
CA VAL A 256 17.15 39.69 13.17
C VAL A 256 16.17 40.71 12.59
N VAL A 257 15.67 41.58 13.46
CA VAL A 257 15.10 42.87 13.04
C VAL A 257 16.29 43.76 12.69
N PRO A 258 16.49 44.18 11.43
CA PRO A 258 17.52 45.16 11.13
C PRO A 258 17.15 46.50 11.81
N PRO A 259 18.14 47.32 12.24
CA PRO A 259 17.85 48.57 12.92
C PRO A 259 17.00 49.48 12.03
N PHE A 260 15.87 49.93 12.55
CA PHE A 260 15.03 50.96 11.97
C PHE A 260 15.88 52.22 11.68
N GLN A 261 16.01 52.58 10.41
CA GLN A 261 16.37 53.94 10.00
C GLN A 261 15.07 54.69 9.64
N PRO A 262 14.79 55.88 10.20
CA PRO A 262 13.61 56.64 9.86
C PRO A 262 13.74 57.22 8.44
N ALA A 263 12.77 56.92 7.58
CA ALA A 263 12.68 57.43 6.22
C ALA A 263 12.21 58.89 6.18
N GLY A 264 12.92 59.74 5.43
CA GLY A 264 12.42 61.01 4.91
C GLY A 264 11.48 60.80 3.71
N PRO A 265 10.73 61.82 3.27
CA PRO A 265 9.58 61.61 2.41
C PRO A 265 9.89 61.67 0.90
N THR A 266 9.00 61.01 0.15
CA THR A 266 8.79 61.01 -1.33
C THR A 266 9.70 60.06 -2.14
N ALA A 267 9.25 59.35 -3.18
CA ALA A 267 8.09 59.48 -4.04
C ALA A 267 7.58 58.12 -4.55
N VAL A 268 6.32 58.13 -4.98
CA VAL A 268 5.57 57.01 -5.58
C VAL A 268 6.07 56.74 -7.00
N ASN A 269 6.31 55.47 -7.35
CA ASN A 269 6.27 55.05 -8.75
C ASN A 269 5.79 53.59 -8.86
N PRO A 270 4.69 53.30 -9.59
CA PRO A 270 4.17 51.94 -9.78
C PRO A 270 4.89 51.25 -10.94
N TYR A 271 4.62 49.95 -11.11
CA TYR A 271 5.15 49.01 -12.11
C TYR A 271 6.44 48.27 -11.70
N LEU A 272 6.27 47.06 -11.16
CA LEU A 272 6.80 45.84 -11.79
C LEU A 272 6.22 44.61 -11.08
N SER A 273 5.34 43.89 -11.79
CA SER A 273 4.84 42.58 -11.41
C SER A 273 5.90 41.51 -11.68
N SER A 274 6.19 40.66 -10.71
CA SER A 274 6.80 39.35 -10.99
C SER A 274 6.20 38.31 -10.04
N SER A 275 5.53 37.34 -10.64
CA SER A 275 4.83 36.22 -10.01
C SER A 275 5.82 35.18 -9.49
N ALA A 276 5.80 34.94 -8.18
CA ALA A 276 6.45 33.79 -7.55
C ALA A 276 5.38 32.81 -7.05
N THR A 277 5.08 31.78 -7.83
CA THR A 277 4.21 30.68 -7.41
C THR A 277 5.02 29.56 -6.78
N ALA A 278 4.99 29.55 -5.44
CA ALA A 278 4.84 28.42 -4.54
C ALA A 278 5.45 27.06 -4.96
N VAL A 279 6.64 26.78 -4.41
CA VAL A 279 7.16 25.45 -4.11
C VAL A 279 6.49 24.95 -2.83
N PHE A 280 5.27 24.41 -2.91
CA PHE A 280 4.64 23.67 -1.81
C PHE A 280 3.76 22.57 -2.40
N GLY A 281 4.36 21.41 -2.68
CA GLY A 281 3.62 20.30 -3.30
C GLY A 281 4.20 18.90 -3.11
N LEU A 282 5.08 18.67 -2.12
CA LEU A 282 5.73 17.35 -1.95
C LEU A 282 5.61 16.74 -0.54
N ALA A 283 4.95 17.38 0.42
CA ALA A 283 4.87 16.87 1.79
C ALA A 283 3.59 16.04 2.11
N VAL A 284 2.66 15.88 1.17
CA VAL A 284 1.37 15.19 1.44
C VAL A 284 1.37 13.73 0.96
N ILE A 285 2.33 13.31 0.14
CA ILE A 285 2.30 11.97 -0.48
C ILE A 285 2.87 10.87 0.45
N SER A 286 3.75 11.19 1.42
CA SER A 286 4.33 10.16 2.30
C SER A 286 3.38 9.68 3.41
N GLY A 287 2.34 10.44 3.74
CA GLY A 287 1.39 10.12 4.83
C GLY A 287 0.35 9.06 4.47
N LEU A 288 0.05 8.86 3.18
CA LEU A 288 -1.05 7.97 2.75
C LEU A 288 -0.63 6.51 2.55
N PHE A 289 0.67 6.21 2.40
CA PHE A 289 1.16 4.83 2.29
C PHE A 289 1.29 4.11 3.64
N SER A 290 1.41 4.84 4.76
CA SER A 290 1.56 4.24 6.09
C SER A 290 0.27 3.63 6.65
N TYR A 291 -0.90 4.04 6.17
CA TYR A 291 -2.18 3.54 6.67
C TYR A 291 -2.57 2.16 6.14
N TYR A 292 -1.92 1.67 5.08
CA TYR A 292 -2.24 0.37 4.49
C TYR A 292 -1.44 -0.80 5.10
N PHE A 293 -0.39 -0.52 5.89
CA PHE A 293 0.41 -1.54 6.59
C PHE A 293 0.22 -1.54 8.11
N ALA A 294 -0.52 -0.57 8.65
CA ALA A 294 -0.89 -0.51 10.05
C ALA A 294 -2.37 -0.85 10.21
N PHE A 295 -2.73 -2.13 10.02
CA PHE A 295 -3.67 -2.94 10.81
C PHE A 295 -3.80 -4.36 10.23
#